data_AF-A0AAU7MMA1-F1
#
_entry.id   AF-A0AAU7MMA1-F1
#
_cell.length_a   1.000
_cell.length_b   1.000
_cell.length_c   1.000
_cell.angle_alpha   90.00
_cell.angle_beta   90.00
_cell.angle_gamma   90.00
#
_symmetry.space_group_name_H-M   'P 1'
#
loop_
_entity.id
_entity.type
_entity.pdbx_description
1 polymer ?
#
loop_
_entity_poly.entity_id
_entity_poly.type
_entity_poly.pdbx_seq_one_letter_code
_entity_poly.pdbx_strand_id
1 'polypeptide(L)'
;MFIRKSRKKPLANGSPLLHDDHGKPRTRREFIAQGLMAGSATVFGASLFSLFGNPRMASAALSSDLETLKQSCGIAVQGAGKIPFICFDLAGGANIAGSNVLMGKSGGQMDFLSTAGYNKLGLPGDMLPNDPAFVNTELGLAFHSDSGFLRGILQSTSAGTRAATDGAIIAARSENDTGNNPHNPMYGIHRAGADGSLLSLVGSQSSESGGNSLAPMNLINPEVRPTKIDRPSDVTGLVDVGDLIGILDQQDAVAVMESIQRISDAKMNQVNTSISTDEVVKDLVRCGYVKSADLADRFGNPADLDPELDLEIVGPTGIFSRDEFNSNREFRKTASVMKLVLSGYAGAGTITMGGYDYHTGERGTGERRDEQAGRCMGACLEYAARVGMPLMLYVFSDGSVSSNGRIDDSMDGRGKGEWTGDNQQTAASFFLVYNPAGRPTPIRRQIGFMRSDASVETASSPAANNVNQLVQTVLLNYMALHGEQADFGSRFSGHGLGNGTSQDSLIAFSNVVNGTIGN
;
A
#
# COMPACT_ATOMS: atom_id res chain seq x y z
N MET A 1 -7.64 -17.89 48.86
CA MET A 1 -6.92 -16.71 48.37
C MET A 1 -6.53 -16.96 46.92
N PHE A 2 -7.36 -16.53 45.97
CA PHE A 2 -6.99 -16.60 44.55
C PHE A 2 -6.03 -15.44 44.27
N ILE A 3 -4.73 -15.74 44.15
CA ILE A 3 -3.75 -14.75 43.66
C ILE A 3 -4.09 -14.53 42.19
N ARG A 4 -4.82 -13.46 41.87
CA ARG A 4 -4.97 -13.00 40.49
C ARG A 4 -3.56 -12.71 39.98
N LYS A 5 -3.09 -13.48 39.00
CA LYS A 5 -1.84 -13.15 38.29
C LYS A 5 -1.97 -11.71 37.77
N SER A 6 -0.99 -10.87 38.08
CA SER A 6 -0.89 -9.51 37.51
C SER A 6 -0.96 -9.60 35.99
N ARG A 7 -1.82 -8.79 35.34
CA ARG A 7 -1.81 -8.64 33.87
C ARG A 7 -0.42 -8.16 33.43
N LYS A 8 0.02 -8.59 32.24
CA LYS A 8 1.26 -8.06 31.63
C LYS A 8 1.03 -6.60 31.25
N LYS A 9 2.07 -5.76 31.35
CA LYS A 9 1.98 -4.37 30.90
C LYS A 9 1.95 -4.34 29.36
N PRO A 10 1.09 -3.52 28.73
CA PRO A 10 1.11 -3.34 27.28
C PRO A 10 2.49 -2.90 26.79
N LEU A 11 2.94 -3.44 25.64
CA LEU A 11 4.26 -3.19 25.07
C LEU A 11 4.28 -1.93 24.18
N ALA A 12 5.29 -1.08 24.33
CA ALA A 12 5.40 0.15 23.55
C ALA A 12 5.49 -0.16 22.04
N ASN A 13 5.02 0.76 21.19
CA ASN A 13 5.17 0.61 19.74
C ASN A 13 6.65 0.45 19.36
N GLY A 14 6.93 -0.52 18.49
CA GLY A 14 8.27 -0.94 18.10
C GLY A 14 8.96 -1.93 19.04
N SER A 15 8.41 -2.21 20.22
CA SER A 15 8.98 -3.22 21.12
C SER A 15 8.76 -4.64 20.57
N PRO A 16 9.73 -5.54 20.70
CA PRO A 16 9.58 -6.91 20.24
C PRO A 16 8.60 -7.69 21.12
N LEU A 17 7.96 -8.67 20.52
CA LEU A 17 7.05 -9.62 21.15
C LEU A 17 7.83 -10.91 21.44
N LEU A 18 7.85 -11.32 22.71
CA LEU A 18 8.54 -12.53 23.15
C LEU A 18 7.50 -13.50 23.72
N HIS A 19 7.35 -14.66 23.09
CA HIS A 19 6.38 -15.69 23.45
C HIS A 19 7.10 -16.88 24.09
N ASP A 20 6.62 -17.33 25.26
CA ASP A 20 7.23 -18.43 26.03
C ASP A 20 6.80 -19.81 25.52
N ASP A 21 5.71 -19.86 24.74
CA ASP A 21 5.04 -21.04 24.20
C ASP A 21 5.29 -21.27 22.70
N HIS A 22 6.17 -20.48 22.09
CA HIS A 22 6.62 -20.65 20.71
C HIS A 22 8.11 -20.98 20.62
N GLY A 23 8.49 -21.62 19.50
CA GLY A 23 9.91 -21.81 19.18
C GLY A 23 10.60 -20.46 19.01
N LYS A 24 11.87 -20.38 19.43
CA LYS A 24 12.70 -19.17 19.19
C LYS A 24 12.73 -18.88 17.68
N PRO A 25 12.65 -17.60 17.25
CA PRO A 25 12.79 -17.22 15.85
C PRO A 25 14.09 -17.76 15.24
N ARG A 26 13.97 -18.42 14.10
CA ARG A 26 15.07 -18.97 13.31
C ARG A 26 15.17 -18.33 11.93
N THR A 27 14.07 -17.77 11.43
CA THR A 27 14.01 -17.15 10.11
C THR A 27 13.80 -15.65 10.22
N ARG A 28 14.35 -14.86 9.28
CA ARG A 28 14.20 -13.40 9.25
C ARG A 28 12.73 -12.93 9.38
N ARG A 29 11.80 -13.74 8.90
CA ARG A 29 10.35 -13.50 8.95
C ARG A 29 9.79 -13.59 10.37
N GLU A 30 10.13 -14.64 11.10
CA GLU A 30 9.73 -14.81 12.52
C GLU A 30 10.27 -13.65 13.37
N PHE A 31 11.49 -13.19 13.06
CA PHE A 31 12.05 -12.00 13.70
C PHE A 31 11.27 -10.70 13.36
N ILE A 32 10.62 -10.57 12.20
CA ILE A 32 9.81 -9.38 11.86
C ILE A 32 8.43 -9.46 12.50
N ALA A 33 7.77 -10.62 12.45
CA ALA A 33 6.50 -10.85 13.13
C ALA A 33 6.60 -10.51 14.62
N GLN A 34 7.71 -10.92 15.25
CA GLN A 34 8.02 -10.59 16.65
C GLN A 34 8.65 -9.20 16.85
N GLY A 35 8.83 -8.37 15.82
CA GLY A 35 9.42 -7.02 15.96
C GLY A 35 10.89 -6.99 16.39
N LEU A 36 11.63 -8.09 16.26
CA LEU A 36 13.04 -8.26 16.61
C LEU A 36 14.02 -7.84 15.50
N MET A 37 13.55 -7.55 14.28
CA MET A 37 14.39 -7.02 13.19
C MET A 37 13.75 -5.84 12.45
N ALA A 38 14.53 -4.79 12.22
CA ALA A 38 14.25 -3.72 11.27
C ALA A 38 15.10 -3.94 10.01
N GLY A 39 14.51 -3.83 8.81
CA GLY A 39 15.13 -4.26 7.54
C GLY A 39 16.51 -3.64 7.26
N SER A 40 17.51 -4.48 7.00
CA SER A 40 18.85 -4.06 6.52
C SER A 40 18.75 -3.41 5.13
N ALA A 41 19.53 -2.35 4.89
CA ALA A 41 19.60 -1.68 3.59
C ALA A 41 20.46 -2.53 2.63
N THR A 42 19.95 -2.77 1.43
CA THR A 42 20.76 -3.24 0.30
C THR A 42 20.18 -2.59 -0.94
N VAL A 43 20.97 -1.70 -1.55
CA VAL A 43 20.63 -1.00 -2.80
C VAL A 43 20.93 -1.97 -3.93
N PHE A 44 19.91 -2.32 -4.72
CA PHE A 44 20.08 -3.06 -5.96
C PHE A 44 19.52 -2.23 -7.12
N GLY A 45 20.46 -1.81 -7.99
CA GLY A 45 20.29 -1.55 -9.43
C GLY A 45 19.18 -0.62 -9.88
N ALA A 46 19.48 0.68 -10.02
CA ALA A 46 18.83 1.49 -11.05
C ALA A 46 19.47 1.17 -12.42
N SER A 47 18.67 1.30 -13.47
CA SER A 47 19.02 1.04 -14.87
C SER A 47 20.30 1.78 -15.29
N LEU A 48 21.12 1.12 -16.11
CA LEU A 48 22.46 1.55 -16.56
C LEU A 48 22.52 2.88 -17.37
N PHE A 49 21.44 3.69 -17.43
CA PHE A 49 21.31 4.87 -18.29
C PHE A 49 20.77 6.16 -17.62
N SER A 50 20.62 6.18 -16.29
CA SER A 50 20.41 7.43 -15.55
C SER A 50 21.73 7.93 -14.98
N LEU A 51 22.48 8.63 -15.83
CA LEU A 51 23.60 9.48 -15.42
C LEU A 51 23.13 10.92 -15.61
N PHE A 52 23.58 11.85 -14.76
CA PHE A 52 23.45 13.32 -14.81
C PHE A 52 22.27 13.97 -14.07
N GLY A 53 22.59 14.89 -13.14
CA GLY A 53 21.68 15.82 -12.45
C GLY A 53 22.32 16.43 -11.19
N ASN A 54 22.38 17.76 -11.08
CA ASN A 54 22.90 18.54 -9.94
C ASN A 54 21.75 19.33 -9.26
N PRO A 55 21.85 19.68 -7.95
CA PRO A 55 20.87 20.50 -7.25
C PRO A 55 21.26 21.99 -7.20
N ARG A 56 20.49 22.87 -7.85
CA ARG A 56 20.13 24.22 -7.33
C ARG A 56 19.12 24.92 -8.25
N MET A 57 17.91 25.06 -7.71
CA MET A 57 16.82 25.96 -8.07
C MET A 57 16.56 26.24 -9.57
N ALA A 58 15.32 25.90 -9.94
CA ALA A 58 14.67 25.92 -11.25
C ALA A 58 14.93 24.66 -12.08
N SER A 59 13.87 23.88 -12.31
CA SER A 59 13.79 22.95 -13.45
C SER A 59 14.30 23.71 -14.68
N ALA A 60 15.34 23.15 -15.29
CA ALA A 60 15.78 23.58 -16.60
C ALA A 60 14.80 22.93 -17.57
N ALA A 61 13.70 23.63 -17.87
CA ALA A 61 12.77 23.20 -18.90
C ALA A 61 13.57 22.77 -20.14
N LEU A 62 13.30 21.56 -20.65
CA LEU A 62 13.98 21.07 -21.85
C LEU A 62 13.81 22.10 -22.96
N SER A 63 14.78 22.14 -23.86
CA SER A 63 14.68 22.96 -25.06
C SER A 63 13.37 22.64 -25.80
N SER A 64 12.75 23.64 -26.44
CA SER A 64 11.40 23.50 -27.02
C SER A 64 11.26 22.36 -28.05
N ASP A 65 12.34 22.05 -28.76
CA ASP A 65 12.47 20.90 -29.66
C ASP A 65 12.39 19.57 -28.88
N LEU A 66 13.05 19.47 -27.73
CA LEU A 66 13.04 18.29 -26.88
C LEU A 66 11.73 18.10 -26.09
N GLU A 67 11.07 19.17 -25.65
CA GLU A 67 9.71 19.08 -25.10
C GLU A 67 8.70 18.52 -26.14
N THR A 68 8.86 18.92 -27.41
CA THR A 68 8.04 18.39 -28.50
C THR A 68 8.36 16.91 -28.76
N LEU A 69 9.64 16.54 -28.73
CA LEU A 69 10.09 15.15 -28.87
C LEU A 69 9.64 14.26 -27.69
N LYS A 70 9.64 14.79 -26.47
CA LYS A 70 9.16 14.10 -25.26
C LYS A 70 7.71 13.65 -25.38
N GLN A 71 6.83 14.51 -25.93
CA GLN A 71 5.45 14.13 -26.22
C GLN A 71 5.36 13.03 -27.29
N SER A 72 6.19 13.10 -28.35
CA SER A 72 6.23 12.07 -29.41
C SER A 72 6.77 10.72 -28.92
N CYS A 73 7.63 10.73 -27.90
CA CYS A 73 8.20 9.55 -27.25
C CYS A 73 7.27 8.93 -26.19
N GLY A 74 6.10 9.52 -25.92
CA GLY A 74 5.17 9.01 -24.91
C GLY A 74 5.71 9.06 -23.48
N ILE A 75 6.69 9.93 -23.20
CA ILE A 75 7.29 10.06 -21.86
C ILE A 75 6.30 10.82 -20.97
N ALA A 76 5.52 10.06 -20.19
CA ALA A 76 4.56 10.62 -19.27
C ALA A 76 5.24 11.14 -18.00
N VAL A 77 4.97 12.41 -17.67
CA VAL A 77 5.57 13.08 -16.50
C VAL A 77 5.13 12.42 -15.19
N GLN A 78 3.96 11.80 -15.11
CA GLN A 78 3.45 11.15 -13.89
C GLN A 78 3.39 9.61 -13.96
N GLY A 79 4.21 8.98 -14.81
CA GLY A 79 4.14 7.53 -15.06
C GLY A 79 2.92 7.15 -15.89
N ALA A 80 2.42 5.92 -15.77
CA ALA A 80 1.32 5.40 -16.60
C ALA A 80 -0.05 6.08 -16.37
N GLY A 81 -0.15 7.03 -15.42
CA GLY A 81 -1.38 7.77 -15.15
C GLY A 81 -2.51 6.93 -14.55
N LYS A 82 -2.21 5.73 -14.06
CA LYS A 82 -3.15 4.90 -13.31
C LYS A 82 -3.33 5.43 -11.88
N ILE A 83 -4.44 5.10 -11.24
CA ILE A 83 -4.68 5.42 -9.83
C ILE A 83 -3.54 4.84 -8.98
N PRO A 84 -2.81 5.67 -8.21
CA PRO A 84 -1.81 5.21 -7.27
C PRO A 84 -2.34 4.08 -6.38
N PHE A 85 -1.51 3.05 -6.17
CA PHE A 85 -1.85 1.90 -5.35
C PHE A 85 -0.83 1.70 -4.23
N ILE A 86 -1.30 1.69 -2.98
CA ILE A 86 -0.47 1.41 -1.81
C ILE A 86 -1.10 0.25 -1.05
N CYS A 87 -0.31 -0.75 -0.67
CA CYS A 87 -0.78 -1.79 0.22
C CYS A 87 -0.02 -1.83 1.56
N PHE A 88 -0.78 -2.12 2.62
CA PHE A 88 -0.29 -2.36 3.96
C PHE A 88 -0.28 -3.87 4.24
N ASP A 89 0.92 -4.39 4.47
CA ASP A 89 1.19 -5.78 4.80
C ASP A 89 1.44 -5.89 6.30
N LEU A 90 0.41 -6.25 7.06
CA LEU A 90 0.45 -6.35 8.51
C LEU A 90 0.94 -7.74 8.92
N ALA A 91 2.20 -7.85 9.32
CA ALA A 91 2.84 -9.13 9.62
C ALA A 91 2.51 -9.63 11.04
N GLY A 92 1.78 -10.76 11.13
CA GLY A 92 1.52 -11.48 12.38
C GLY A 92 0.04 -11.71 12.76
N GLY A 93 -0.93 -11.43 11.87
CA GLY A 93 -2.33 -11.77 12.14
C GLY A 93 -3.14 -10.65 12.80
N ALA A 94 -3.21 -9.50 12.14
CA ALA A 94 -3.98 -8.35 12.59
C ALA A 94 -5.48 -8.67 12.75
N ASN A 95 -6.10 -7.98 13.69
CA ASN A 95 -7.54 -8.02 13.87
C ASN A 95 -8.23 -7.05 12.91
N ILE A 96 -8.58 -7.49 11.71
CA ILE A 96 -9.25 -6.61 10.73
C ILE A 96 -10.77 -6.58 10.95
N ALA A 97 -11.42 -7.75 11.05
CA ALA A 97 -12.89 -7.84 11.08
C ALA A 97 -13.48 -7.62 12.48
N GLY A 98 -14.63 -6.95 12.54
CA GLY A 98 -15.41 -6.74 13.77
C GLY A 98 -14.89 -5.56 14.57
N SER A 99 -13.84 -5.76 15.38
CA SER A 99 -13.39 -4.71 16.31
C SER A 99 -12.64 -3.55 15.64
N ASN A 100 -12.24 -3.72 14.37
CA ASN A 100 -11.81 -2.63 13.50
C ASN A 100 -12.85 -2.31 12.42
N VAL A 101 -12.85 -3.04 11.30
CA VAL A 101 -13.79 -2.86 10.20
C VAL A 101 -14.99 -3.80 10.39
N LEU A 102 -16.22 -3.29 10.31
CA LEU A 102 -17.39 -4.14 10.48
C LEU A 102 -17.53 -5.12 9.31
N MET A 103 -17.82 -6.37 9.62
CA MET A 103 -18.23 -7.40 8.66
C MET A 103 -19.50 -8.05 9.18
N GLY A 104 -20.49 -8.19 8.31
CA GLY A 104 -21.75 -8.83 8.62
C GLY A 104 -21.94 -10.16 7.90
N LYS A 105 -23.16 -10.68 7.98
CA LYS A 105 -23.61 -11.85 7.23
C LYS A 105 -23.94 -11.43 5.79
N SER A 106 -24.74 -12.24 5.08
CA SER A 106 -25.03 -12.06 3.66
C SER A 106 -25.74 -10.76 3.31
N GLY A 107 -26.39 -10.07 4.27
CA GLY A 107 -26.99 -8.76 4.06
C GLY A 107 -26.01 -7.57 4.01
N GLY A 108 -24.70 -7.81 4.15
CA GLY A 108 -23.66 -6.77 4.15
C GLY A 108 -23.23 -6.33 5.54
N GLN A 109 -22.44 -5.26 5.65
CA GLN A 109 -21.78 -4.86 6.92
C GLN A 109 -22.76 -4.63 8.09
N MET A 110 -23.99 -4.19 7.78
CA MET A 110 -25.03 -3.88 8.78
C MET A 110 -25.91 -5.09 9.13
N ASP A 111 -25.72 -6.23 8.46
CA ASP A 111 -26.36 -7.49 8.84
C ASP A 111 -25.52 -8.18 9.92
N PHE A 112 -25.60 -7.61 11.13
CA PHE A 112 -24.70 -7.88 12.23
C PHE A 112 -24.63 -9.35 12.66
N LEU A 113 -23.47 -9.73 13.20
CA LEU A 113 -23.18 -11.05 13.74
C LEU A 113 -23.87 -11.25 15.11
N SER A 114 -23.85 -12.47 15.63
CA SER A 114 -24.32 -12.72 17.00
C SER A 114 -23.39 -12.11 18.05
N THR A 115 -23.88 -11.94 19.28
CA THR A 115 -23.05 -11.56 20.44
C THR A 115 -21.83 -12.48 20.61
N ALA A 116 -22.00 -13.79 20.40
CA ALA A 116 -20.88 -14.74 20.46
C ALA A 116 -19.87 -14.53 19.32
N GLY A 117 -20.35 -14.21 18.11
CA GLY A 117 -19.48 -13.86 16.98
C GLY A 117 -18.65 -12.61 17.26
N TYR A 118 -19.27 -11.54 17.77
CA TYR A 118 -18.54 -10.33 18.15
C TYR A 118 -17.60 -10.56 19.33
N ASN A 119 -17.97 -11.40 20.29
CA ASN A 119 -17.08 -11.80 21.38
C ASN A 119 -15.82 -12.51 20.87
N LYS A 120 -15.96 -13.40 19.87
CA LYS A 120 -14.83 -14.02 19.15
C LYS A 120 -13.95 -12.99 18.44
N LEU A 121 -14.54 -11.91 17.93
CA LEU A 121 -13.84 -10.75 17.34
C LEU A 121 -13.36 -9.72 18.39
N GLY A 122 -13.41 -10.07 19.67
CA GLY A 122 -12.87 -9.26 20.76
C GLY A 122 -13.74 -8.07 21.20
N LEU A 123 -15.03 -8.04 20.86
CA LEU A 123 -15.98 -7.04 21.35
C LEU A 123 -16.89 -7.63 22.44
N PRO A 124 -16.99 -6.98 23.62
CA PRO A 124 -17.93 -7.39 24.66
C PRO A 124 -19.38 -7.08 24.28
N GLY A 125 -20.34 -7.65 25.02
CA GLY A 125 -21.77 -7.55 24.73
C GLY A 125 -22.36 -6.14 24.86
N ASP A 126 -21.67 -5.23 25.53
CA ASP A 126 -22.02 -3.81 25.71
C ASP A 126 -21.32 -2.87 24.72
N MET A 127 -20.51 -3.40 23.80
CA MET A 127 -19.86 -2.67 22.70
C MET A 127 -20.23 -3.26 21.33
N LEU A 128 -21.48 -3.68 21.16
CA LEU A 128 -21.94 -4.32 19.93
C LEU A 128 -22.48 -3.28 18.94
N PRO A 129 -22.26 -3.47 17.62
CA PRO A 129 -22.69 -2.52 16.60
C PRO A 129 -24.21 -2.49 16.35
N ASN A 130 -24.99 -3.35 17.02
CA ASN A 130 -26.45 -3.23 17.06
C ASN A 130 -26.91 -1.96 17.79
N ASP A 131 -26.07 -1.39 18.65
CA ASP A 131 -26.18 -0.02 19.09
C ASP A 131 -25.44 0.89 18.09
N PRO A 132 -26.15 1.82 17.41
CA PRO A 132 -25.56 2.73 16.44
C PRO A 132 -24.39 3.57 16.98
N ALA A 133 -24.26 3.77 18.30
CA ALA A 133 -23.12 4.45 18.90
C ALA A 133 -21.78 3.73 18.63
N PHE A 134 -21.83 2.43 18.33
CA PHE A 134 -20.66 1.62 18.00
C PHE A 134 -20.39 1.49 16.50
N VAL A 135 -21.07 2.28 15.66
CA VAL A 135 -20.88 2.28 14.21
C VAL A 135 -20.41 3.66 13.74
N ASN A 136 -19.28 3.71 13.04
CA ASN A 136 -18.80 4.91 12.34
C ASN A 136 -18.75 4.65 10.82
N THR A 137 -19.29 5.58 10.04
CA THR A 137 -19.34 5.52 8.56
C THR A 137 -18.78 6.79 7.90
N GLU A 138 -17.95 7.57 8.62
CA GLU A 138 -17.33 8.80 8.11
C GLU A 138 -16.52 8.53 6.84
N LEU A 139 -15.90 7.35 6.72
CA LEU A 139 -15.12 6.89 5.57
C LEU A 139 -15.94 6.11 4.53
N GLY A 140 -17.28 6.11 4.62
CA GLY A 140 -18.16 5.30 3.78
C GLY A 140 -18.21 3.82 4.19
N LEU A 141 -17.04 3.17 4.29
CA LEU A 141 -16.88 1.84 4.89
C LEU A 141 -17.25 1.90 6.38
N ALA A 142 -18.04 0.92 6.86
CA ALA A 142 -18.43 0.88 8.26
C ALA A 142 -17.30 0.32 9.15
N PHE A 143 -16.90 1.09 10.15
CA PHE A 143 -15.96 0.71 11.21
C PHE A 143 -16.70 0.60 12.55
N HIS A 144 -16.17 -0.22 13.46
CA HIS A 144 -16.53 -0.08 14.86
C HIS A 144 -16.04 1.30 15.34
N SER A 145 -16.89 2.07 16.04
CA SER A 145 -16.54 3.46 16.42
C SER A 145 -15.31 3.54 17.32
N ASP A 146 -15.04 2.47 18.08
CA ASP A 146 -13.84 2.33 18.90
C ASP A 146 -12.64 1.61 18.22
N SER A 147 -12.63 1.51 16.89
CA SER A 147 -11.56 0.85 16.13
C SER A 147 -10.20 1.54 16.29
N GLY A 148 -9.14 0.75 16.49
CA GLY A 148 -7.75 1.26 16.48
C GLY A 148 -7.37 1.84 15.12
N PHE A 149 -7.64 1.12 14.02
CA PHE A 149 -7.42 1.65 12.66
C PHE A 149 -8.17 2.97 12.44
N LEU A 150 -9.46 3.02 12.80
CA LEU A 150 -10.27 4.22 12.64
C LEU A 150 -9.66 5.39 13.43
N ARG A 151 -9.35 5.21 14.73
CA ARG A 151 -8.72 6.27 15.54
C ARG A 151 -7.48 6.84 14.86
N GLY A 152 -6.59 5.96 14.38
CA GLY A 152 -5.38 6.38 13.69
C GLY A 152 -5.67 7.12 12.38
N ILE A 153 -6.63 6.64 11.58
CA ILE A 153 -7.01 7.30 10.32
C ILE A 153 -7.58 8.70 10.59
N LEU A 154 -8.45 8.84 11.59
CA LEU A 154 -9.06 10.13 11.93
C LEU A 154 -8.03 11.13 12.48
N GLN A 155 -6.98 10.66 13.17
CA GLN A 155 -5.88 11.52 13.63
C GLN A 155 -5.04 12.10 12.47
N SER A 156 -4.97 11.41 11.32
CA SER A 156 -4.17 11.86 10.17
C SER A 156 -4.98 12.51 9.05
N THR A 157 -6.32 12.42 9.07
CA THR A 157 -7.19 12.88 7.97
C THR A 157 -8.08 14.05 8.36
N SER A 158 -8.28 14.96 7.41
CA SER A 158 -9.30 16.00 7.48
C SER A 158 -10.71 15.45 7.23
N ALA A 159 -11.75 16.19 7.63
CA ALA A 159 -13.13 15.83 7.34
C ALA A 159 -13.42 15.76 5.82
N GLY A 160 -12.76 16.60 5.02
CA GLY A 160 -12.89 16.58 3.56
C GLY A 160 -12.37 15.28 2.94
N THR A 161 -11.17 14.84 3.38
CA THR A 161 -10.57 13.57 2.96
C THR A 161 -11.50 12.39 3.28
N ARG A 162 -12.10 12.37 4.47
CA ARG A 162 -13.05 11.33 4.88
C ARG A 162 -14.32 11.35 4.04
N ALA A 163 -14.87 12.53 3.77
CA ALA A 163 -16.04 12.70 2.92
C ALA A 163 -15.81 12.16 1.51
N ALA A 164 -14.59 12.29 0.99
CA ALA A 164 -14.17 11.81 -0.33
C ALA A 164 -13.64 10.36 -0.37
N THR A 165 -13.70 9.63 0.75
CA THR A 165 -13.28 8.23 0.84
C THR A 165 -14.49 7.29 0.94
N ASP A 166 -14.41 6.13 0.29
CA ASP A 166 -15.26 4.96 0.54
C ASP A 166 -14.39 3.69 0.59
N GLY A 167 -14.94 2.52 0.94
CA GLY A 167 -14.17 1.28 0.96
C GLY A 167 -15.02 0.01 0.97
N ALA A 168 -14.34 -1.13 0.82
CA ALA A 168 -14.97 -2.43 0.92
C ALA A 168 -14.11 -3.41 1.71
N ILE A 169 -14.77 -4.24 2.51
CA ILE A 169 -14.16 -5.37 3.21
C ILE A 169 -14.41 -6.67 2.47
N ILE A 170 -13.42 -7.56 2.45
CA ILE A 170 -13.45 -8.85 1.77
C ILE A 170 -13.28 -9.95 2.81
N ALA A 171 -14.28 -10.82 2.92
CA ALA A 171 -14.18 -12.04 3.72
C ALA A 171 -13.22 -12.99 3.00
N ALA A 172 -12.10 -13.33 3.63
CA ALA A 172 -11.09 -14.18 3.01
C ALA A 172 -10.26 -14.88 4.08
N ARG A 173 -10.33 -16.21 4.08
CA ARG A 173 -9.44 -17.03 4.91
C ARG A 173 -8.01 -16.91 4.39
N SER A 174 -7.08 -16.68 5.30
CA SER A 174 -5.64 -16.83 5.09
C SER A 174 -5.14 -17.87 6.07
N GLU A 175 -4.17 -18.69 5.68
CA GLU A 175 -3.55 -19.62 6.63
C GLU A 175 -2.85 -18.81 7.74
N ASN A 176 -2.90 -19.30 8.98
CA ASN A 176 -2.18 -18.66 10.08
C ASN A 176 -0.73 -19.15 10.09
N ASP A 177 0.21 -18.29 10.50
CA ASP A 177 1.62 -18.63 10.72
C ASP A 177 2.37 -19.20 9.51
N THR A 178 1.85 -18.96 8.31
CA THR A 178 2.52 -19.32 7.07
C THR A 178 2.80 -18.06 6.28
N GLY A 179 4.05 -17.60 6.29
CA GLY A 179 4.54 -16.55 5.37
C GLY A 179 4.57 -16.99 3.89
N ASN A 180 3.74 -17.97 3.52
CA ASN A 180 3.51 -18.48 2.19
C ASN A 180 2.21 -17.97 1.58
N ASN A 181 1.36 -17.27 2.34
CA ASN A 181 0.14 -16.69 1.79
C ASN A 181 0.48 -15.67 0.69
N PRO A 182 0.03 -15.88 -0.56
CA PRO A 182 0.36 -15.01 -1.69
C PRO A 182 -0.52 -13.75 -1.69
N HIS A 183 -0.47 -12.95 -0.63
CA HIS A 183 -1.34 -11.77 -0.46
C HIS A 183 -0.92 -10.53 -1.26
N ASN A 184 0.35 -10.44 -1.66
CA ASN A 184 0.89 -9.20 -2.20
C ASN A 184 0.49 -9.03 -3.69
N PRO A 185 -0.29 -7.99 -4.06
CA PRO A 185 -0.85 -7.84 -5.41
C PRO A 185 0.07 -7.06 -6.36
N MET A 186 1.26 -6.61 -5.93
CA MET A 186 2.04 -5.57 -6.62
C MET A 186 2.34 -5.88 -8.09
N TYR A 187 2.79 -7.09 -8.41
CA TYR A 187 3.01 -7.48 -9.80
C TYR A 187 1.73 -7.52 -10.63
N GLY A 188 0.61 -7.89 -10.01
CA GLY A 188 -0.70 -7.83 -10.65
C GLY A 188 -1.13 -6.39 -10.91
N ILE A 189 -0.85 -5.46 -10.01
CA ILE A 189 -1.13 -4.03 -10.18
C ILE A 189 -0.30 -3.45 -11.32
N HIS A 190 1.00 -3.80 -11.41
CA HIS A 190 1.81 -3.43 -12.56
C HIS A 190 1.27 -4.01 -13.87
N ARG A 191 0.90 -5.29 -13.88
CA ARG A 191 0.26 -5.94 -15.02
C ARG A 191 -1.09 -5.29 -15.40
N ALA A 192 -1.80 -4.73 -14.43
CA ALA A 192 -2.99 -3.89 -14.63
C ALA A 192 -2.68 -2.50 -15.22
N GLY A 193 -1.41 -2.21 -15.49
CA GLY A 193 -0.93 -1.04 -16.22
C GLY A 193 -0.35 0.06 -15.34
N ALA A 194 -0.24 -0.16 -14.02
CA ALA A 194 0.38 0.81 -13.13
C ALA A 194 1.90 0.81 -13.31
N ASP A 195 2.48 1.97 -13.64
CA ASP A 195 3.93 2.13 -13.77
C ASP A 195 4.33 3.54 -13.38
N GLY A 196 5.49 3.69 -12.75
CA GLY A 196 6.00 4.98 -12.29
C GLY A 196 6.99 5.57 -13.28
N SER A 197 7.21 6.88 -13.21
CA SER A 197 8.20 7.53 -14.07
C SER A 197 9.65 7.17 -13.74
N LEU A 198 9.92 6.79 -12.48
CA LEU A 198 11.25 6.44 -11.98
C LEU A 198 11.38 4.95 -11.65
N LEU A 199 10.40 4.40 -10.94
CA LEU A 199 10.38 3.01 -10.47
C LEU A 199 9.04 2.36 -10.83
N SER A 200 9.05 1.10 -11.26
CA SER A 200 7.79 0.40 -11.50
C SER A 200 7.08 0.06 -10.18
N LEU A 201 7.81 -0.57 -9.24
CA LEU A 201 7.28 -1.01 -7.96
C LEU A 201 8.25 -0.65 -6.84
N VAL A 202 7.73 -0.26 -5.68
CA VAL A 202 8.52 -0.05 -4.45
C VAL A 202 7.98 -0.87 -3.29
N GLY A 203 8.86 -1.25 -2.36
CA GLY A 203 8.47 -2.00 -1.18
C GLY A 203 9.40 -1.76 -0.01
N SER A 204 8.87 -1.77 1.20
CA SER A 204 9.68 -1.55 2.40
C SER A 204 10.53 -2.74 2.84
N GLN A 205 10.46 -3.87 2.14
CA GLN A 205 11.26 -5.06 2.42
C GLN A 205 12.10 -5.47 1.22
N SER A 206 13.32 -5.93 1.50
CA SER A 206 14.16 -6.63 0.51
C SER A 206 13.65 -8.07 0.36
N SER A 207 12.60 -8.25 -0.44
CA SER A 207 11.97 -9.54 -0.78
C SER A 207 11.56 -9.57 -2.25
N GLU A 208 11.02 -10.69 -2.74
CA GLU A 208 10.48 -10.77 -4.11
C GLU A 208 9.22 -9.92 -4.29
N SER A 209 8.41 -9.75 -3.25
CA SER A 209 7.17 -8.99 -3.29
C SER A 209 7.32 -7.53 -2.86
N GLY A 210 8.48 -7.15 -2.32
CA GLY A 210 8.66 -5.86 -1.64
C GLY A 210 8.02 -5.80 -0.23
N GLY A 211 7.36 -6.88 0.21
CA GLY A 211 6.72 -6.99 1.52
C GLY A 211 7.14 -8.24 2.33
N ASN A 212 6.43 -8.52 3.41
CA ASN A 212 6.55 -9.76 4.19
C ASN A 212 5.85 -10.93 3.47
N SER A 213 4.62 -10.70 3.01
CA SER A 213 3.78 -11.69 2.34
C SER A 213 4.24 -11.95 0.90
N LEU A 214 4.07 -13.17 0.40
CA LEU A 214 4.46 -13.52 -0.97
C LEU A 214 3.54 -12.85 -2.01
N ALA A 215 4.04 -12.72 -3.24
CA ALA A 215 3.20 -12.45 -4.40
C ALA A 215 2.72 -13.77 -5.01
N PRO A 216 1.53 -13.82 -5.65
CA PRO A 216 1.10 -14.98 -6.43
C PRO A 216 2.12 -15.36 -7.49
N MET A 217 2.57 -16.62 -7.51
CA MET A 217 3.68 -17.05 -8.37
C MET A 217 3.43 -16.80 -9.86
N ASN A 218 2.18 -16.93 -10.31
CA ASN A 218 1.79 -16.71 -11.70
C ASN A 218 1.75 -15.22 -12.11
N LEU A 219 1.94 -14.30 -11.16
CA LEU A 219 2.00 -12.87 -11.42
C LEU A 219 3.43 -12.32 -11.36
N ILE A 220 4.39 -13.03 -10.74
CA ILE A 220 5.75 -12.53 -10.55
C ILE A 220 6.39 -12.19 -11.90
N ASN A 221 6.86 -10.95 -12.02
CA ASN A 221 7.68 -10.48 -13.13
C ASN A 221 9.04 -9.98 -12.61
N PRO A 222 10.12 -10.76 -12.80
CA PRO A 222 11.46 -10.39 -12.31
C PRO A 222 12.00 -9.06 -12.86
N GLU A 223 11.52 -8.61 -14.02
CA GLU A 223 11.97 -7.35 -14.65
C GLU A 223 11.55 -6.10 -13.86
N VAL A 224 10.49 -6.20 -13.06
CA VAL A 224 9.93 -5.07 -12.29
C VAL A 224 9.95 -5.36 -10.79
N ARG A 225 10.95 -6.10 -10.33
CA ARG A 225 11.08 -6.44 -8.91
C ARG A 225 11.07 -5.16 -8.04
N PRO A 226 10.28 -5.11 -6.95
CA PRO A 226 10.16 -3.90 -6.14
C PRO A 226 11.50 -3.41 -5.56
N THR A 227 11.77 -2.12 -5.75
CA THR A 227 12.93 -1.44 -5.15
C THR A 227 12.67 -1.21 -3.66
N LYS A 228 13.70 -1.50 -2.84
CA LYS A 228 13.58 -1.40 -1.38
C LYS A 228 13.61 0.06 -0.92
N ILE A 229 12.52 0.54 -0.32
CA ILE A 229 12.39 1.89 0.24
C ILE A 229 11.82 1.80 1.66
N ASP A 230 12.65 2.03 2.69
CA ASP A 230 12.21 1.95 4.08
C ASP A 230 12.55 3.17 4.95
N ARG A 231 13.16 4.20 4.38
CA ARG A 231 13.48 5.47 5.03
C ARG A 231 13.70 6.61 4.00
N PRO A 232 13.70 7.89 4.44
CA PRO A 232 13.90 9.05 3.56
C PRO A 232 15.21 9.01 2.77
N SER A 233 16.32 8.58 3.37
CA SER A 233 17.60 8.46 2.66
C SER A 233 17.60 7.44 1.53
N ASP A 234 16.71 6.44 1.54
CA ASP A 234 16.59 5.50 0.41
C ASP A 234 15.95 6.19 -0.79
N VAL A 235 15.11 7.21 -0.55
CA VAL A 235 14.41 8.00 -1.58
C VAL A 235 15.38 9.00 -2.21
N THR A 236 16.10 9.77 -1.40
CA THR A 236 17.09 10.73 -1.89
C THR A 236 18.27 10.03 -2.57
N GLY A 237 18.64 8.83 -2.09
CA GLY A 237 19.66 7.98 -2.70
C GLY A 237 19.29 7.37 -4.07
N LEU A 238 18.05 7.49 -4.54
CA LEU A 238 17.67 7.04 -5.89
C LEU A 238 18.35 7.83 -7.01
N VAL A 239 18.78 9.05 -6.70
CA VAL A 239 19.32 10.00 -7.68
C VAL A 239 20.68 10.56 -7.25
N ASP A 240 21.19 10.14 -6.09
CA ASP A 240 22.50 10.54 -5.57
C ASP A 240 23.61 9.74 -6.28
N VAL A 241 24.07 10.26 -7.42
CA VAL A 241 25.20 9.71 -8.18
C VAL A 241 26.50 10.40 -7.76
N GLY A 242 27.30 9.71 -6.95
CA GLY A 242 28.56 10.20 -6.38
C GLY A 242 29.58 10.81 -7.38
N ASP A 243 30.41 11.69 -6.82
CA ASP A 243 31.71 12.23 -7.27
C ASP A 243 31.84 13.01 -8.60
N LEU A 244 30.84 13.01 -9.50
CA LEU A 244 30.76 14.06 -10.54
C LEU A 244 30.08 15.35 -10.04
N ILE A 245 29.63 15.33 -8.79
CA ILE A 245 28.92 16.41 -8.07
C ILE A 245 29.85 17.62 -7.80
N GLY A 246 31.16 17.49 -8.06
CA GLY A 246 32.11 18.60 -8.00
C GLY A 246 32.30 19.39 -9.31
N ILE A 247 31.66 19.00 -10.44
CA ILE A 247 32.10 19.45 -11.77
C ILE A 247 31.09 20.31 -12.55
N LEU A 248 29.77 20.04 -12.54
CA LEU A 248 28.77 20.76 -13.37
C LEU A 248 27.46 21.04 -12.61
N ASP A 249 26.76 22.14 -12.92
CA ASP A 249 25.43 22.50 -12.36
C ASP A 249 24.24 21.81 -13.08
N GLN A 250 22.99 21.97 -12.58
CA GLN A 250 21.81 21.27 -13.13
C GLN A 250 21.56 21.65 -14.58
N GLN A 251 21.74 22.93 -14.90
CA GLN A 251 21.52 23.48 -16.23
C GLN A 251 22.58 22.94 -17.20
N ASP A 252 23.84 22.87 -16.75
CA ASP A 252 24.94 22.28 -17.51
C ASP A 252 24.72 20.78 -17.74
N ALA A 253 24.24 20.05 -16.73
CA ALA A 253 23.93 18.62 -16.84
C ALA A 253 22.81 18.35 -17.87
N VAL A 254 21.72 19.14 -17.82
CA VAL A 254 20.64 19.07 -18.82
C VAL A 254 21.18 19.43 -20.20
N ALA A 255 21.91 20.54 -20.35
CA ALA A 255 22.46 20.98 -21.63
C ALA A 255 23.43 19.97 -22.27
N VAL A 256 24.24 19.28 -21.45
CA VAL A 256 25.10 18.17 -21.90
C VAL A 256 24.23 17.00 -22.40
N MET A 257 23.15 16.67 -21.69
CA MET A 257 22.25 15.59 -22.08
C MET A 257 21.45 15.90 -23.34
N GLU A 258 20.98 17.12 -23.51
CA GLU A 258 20.40 17.58 -24.76
C GLU A 258 21.40 17.50 -25.92
N SER A 259 22.67 17.84 -25.67
CA SER A 259 23.72 17.75 -26.68
C SER A 259 24.01 16.30 -27.06
N ILE A 260 24.06 15.38 -26.08
CA ILE A 260 24.21 13.94 -26.33
C ILE A 260 23.01 13.40 -27.11
N GLN A 261 21.79 13.83 -26.79
CA GLN A 261 20.59 13.47 -27.54
C GLN A 261 20.69 13.91 -29.00
N ARG A 262 21.04 15.19 -29.25
CA ARG A 262 21.14 15.75 -30.62
C ARG A 262 22.24 15.06 -31.43
N ILE A 263 23.39 14.76 -30.82
CA ILE A 263 24.48 14.01 -31.46
C ILE A 263 24.03 12.57 -31.79
N SER A 264 23.37 11.92 -30.84
CA SER A 264 22.89 10.54 -31.00
C SER A 264 21.83 10.46 -32.10
N ASP A 265 20.89 11.40 -32.13
CA ASP A 265 19.87 11.49 -33.18
C ASP A 265 20.50 11.71 -34.57
N ALA A 266 21.42 12.67 -34.69
CA ALA A 266 22.16 12.90 -35.93
C ALA A 266 22.94 11.66 -36.40
N LYS A 267 23.50 10.88 -35.46
CA LYS A 267 24.20 9.64 -35.79
C LYS A 267 23.24 8.53 -36.19
N MET A 268 22.12 8.36 -35.49
CA MET A 268 21.11 7.34 -35.83
C MET A 268 20.50 7.58 -37.22
N ASN A 269 20.40 8.83 -37.67
CA ASN A 269 20.01 9.16 -39.05
C ASN A 269 21.01 8.65 -40.12
N GLN A 270 22.26 8.40 -39.75
CA GLN A 270 23.32 7.93 -40.65
C GLN A 270 23.67 6.45 -40.48
N VAL A 271 23.04 5.76 -39.53
CA VAL A 271 23.30 4.35 -39.22
C VAL A 271 22.18 3.49 -39.81
N ASN A 272 22.53 2.37 -40.43
CA ASN A 272 21.60 1.28 -40.73
C ASN A 272 21.96 0.12 -39.79
N THR A 273 21.06 -0.18 -38.85
CA THR A 273 21.28 -1.24 -37.85
C THR A 273 21.26 -2.65 -38.45
N SER A 274 20.90 -2.78 -39.74
CA SER A 274 20.88 -4.04 -40.50
C SER A 274 19.97 -5.12 -39.92
N ILE A 275 18.96 -4.70 -39.14
CA ILE A 275 17.91 -5.54 -38.58
C ILE A 275 16.54 -5.13 -39.16
N SER A 276 15.56 -6.03 -39.12
CA SER A 276 14.23 -5.79 -39.68
C SER A 276 13.43 -4.69 -38.98
N THR A 277 13.83 -4.31 -37.76
CA THR A 277 13.18 -3.30 -36.92
C THR A 277 14.08 -2.06 -36.71
N ASP A 278 14.81 -1.66 -37.75
CA ASP A 278 15.78 -0.55 -37.72
C ASP A 278 15.19 0.77 -37.19
N GLU A 279 14.03 1.18 -37.72
CA GLU A 279 13.33 2.40 -37.28
C GLU A 279 12.89 2.30 -35.80
N VAL A 280 12.40 1.14 -35.36
CA VAL A 280 12.00 0.94 -33.96
C VAL A 280 13.19 1.06 -33.01
N VAL A 281 14.35 0.53 -33.40
CA VAL A 281 15.58 0.62 -32.59
C VAL A 281 16.12 2.05 -32.57
N LYS A 282 16.05 2.77 -33.69
CA LYS A 282 16.41 4.19 -33.75
C LYS A 282 15.53 5.03 -32.84
N ASP A 283 14.23 4.81 -32.86
CA ASP A 283 13.29 5.52 -32.00
C ASP A 283 13.50 5.16 -30.51
N LEU A 284 13.77 3.90 -30.18
CA LEU A 284 14.15 3.49 -28.81
C LEU A 284 15.38 4.23 -28.30
N VAL A 285 16.43 4.34 -29.12
CA VAL A 285 17.67 5.06 -28.74
C VAL A 285 17.39 6.56 -28.58
N ARG A 286 16.64 7.17 -29.51
CA ARG A 286 16.25 8.59 -29.44
C ARG A 286 15.47 8.89 -28.17
N CYS A 287 14.40 8.15 -27.93
CA CYS A 287 13.54 8.34 -26.77
C CYS A 287 14.26 8.00 -25.46
N GLY A 288 15.23 7.07 -25.48
CA GLY A 288 16.11 6.80 -24.34
C GLY A 288 16.89 8.04 -23.88
N TYR A 289 17.53 8.75 -24.80
CA TYR A 289 18.27 9.97 -24.46
C TYR A 289 17.37 11.14 -24.05
N VAL A 290 16.21 11.31 -24.70
CA VAL A 290 15.20 12.30 -24.27
C VAL A 290 14.72 12.00 -22.86
N LYS A 291 14.46 10.72 -22.54
CA LYS A 291 14.07 10.28 -21.20
C LYS A 291 15.16 10.57 -20.18
N SER A 292 16.43 10.29 -20.48
CA SER A 292 17.51 10.61 -19.54
C SER A 292 17.68 12.11 -19.30
N ALA A 293 17.48 12.96 -20.32
CA ALA A 293 17.45 14.42 -20.15
C ALA A 293 16.26 14.89 -19.28
N ASP A 294 15.07 14.33 -19.51
CA ASP A 294 13.88 14.60 -18.67
C ASP A 294 14.09 14.18 -17.21
N LEU A 295 14.70 13.01 -16.97
CA LEU A 295 15.00 12.54 -15.63
C LEU A 295 16.04 13.43 -14.93
N ALA A 296 17.06 13.91 -15.66
CA ALA A 296 18.07 14.83 -15.13
C ALA A 296 17.46 16.17 -14.71
N ASP A 297 16.55 16.71 -15.53
CA ASP A 297 15.82 17.94 -15.19
C ASP A 297 14.95 17.73 -13.94
N ARG A 298 14.14 16.68 -13.92
CA ARG A 298 13.12 16.48 -12.89
C ARG A 298 13.63 15.97 -11.56
N PHE A 299 14.73 15.21 -11.58
CA PHE A 299 15.23 14.51 -10.40
C PHE A 299 16.63 14.95 -9.99
N GLY A 300 17.24 15.92 -10.70
CA GLY A 300 18.56 16.46 -10.37
C GLY A 300 18.66 17.08 -8.97
N ASN A 301 17.53 17.39 -8.33
CA ASN A 301 17.46 17.86 -6.95
C ASN A 301 16.85 16.79 -6.02
N PRO A 302 17.67 16.09 -5.21
CA PRO A 302 17.17 15.09 -4.25
C PRO A 302 16.15 15.65 -3.24
N ALA A 303 16.16 16.97 -2.98
CA ALA A 303 15.22 17.60 -2.06
C ALA A 303 13.76 17.50 -2.52
N ASP A 304 13.51 17.38 -3.82
CA ASP A 304 12.14 17.29 -4.37
C ASP A 304 11.52 15.90 -4.13
N LEU A 305 12.38 14.89 -3.90
CA LEU A 305 11.99 13.54 -3.54
C LEU A 305 11.89 13.34 -2.03
N ASP A 306 12.56 14.18 -1.23
CA ASP A 306 12.70 13.98 0.20
C ASP A 306 11.37 14.20 0.95
N PRO A 307 10.76 13.16 1.54
CA PRO A 307 9.54 13.33 2.33
C PRO A 307 9.75 14.17 3.60
N GLU A 308 11.00 14.37 4.08
CA GLU A 308 11.28 15.22 5.24
C GLU A 308 11.16 16.72 4.93
N LEU A 309 11.33 17.09 3.66
CA LEU A 309 11.28 18.48 3.19
C LEU A 309 9.90 18.84 2.62
N ASP A 310 9.06 17.85 2.32
CA ASP A 310 7.70 18.06 1.87
C ASP A 310 6.80 18.58 3.01
N LEU A 311 6.40 19.85 2.91
CA LEU A 311 5.59 20.54 3.92
C LEU A 311 4.14 20.02 4.00
N GLU A 312 3.66 19.30 2.99
CA GLU A 312 2.37 18.60 3.07
C GLU A 312 2.48 17.34 3.93
N ILE A 313 3.68 16.77 4.07
CA ILE A 313 3.94 15.58 4.88
C ILE A 313 4.41 15.96 6.28
N VAL A 314 5.47 16.76 6.39
CA VAL A 314 6.14 17.09 7.66
C VAL A 314 6.22 18.59 7.88
N GLY A 315 5.66 19.05 8.99
CA GLY A 315 5.76 20.45 9.39
C GLY A 315 4.63 20.91 10.28
N PRO A 316 4.56 22.21 10.63
CA PRO A 316 3.48 22.75 11.46
C PRO A 316 2.08 22.55 10.86
N THR A 317 1.98 22.48 9.53
CA THR A 317 0.75 22.25 8.77
C THR A 317 0.74 20.88 8.06
N GLY A 318 1.81 20.10 8.21
CA GLY A 318 1.95 18.77 7.59
C GLY A 318 1.09 17.74 8.30
N ILE A 319 1.01 16.55 7.71
CA ILE A 319 0.31 15.39 8.30
C ILE A 319 0.97 14.97 9.63
N PHE A 320 2.30 14.97 9.66
CA PHE A 320 3.10 14.68 10.84
C PHE A 320 3.80 15.95 11.33
N SER A 321 3.79 16.16 12.64
CA SER A 321 4.74 17.07 13.25
C SER A 321 6.17 16.55 13.09
N ARG A 322 7.15 17.45 13.18
CA ARG A 322 8.57 17.09 13.08
C ARG A 322 8.96 16.06 14.14
N ASP A 323 8.46 16.20 15.37
CA ASP A 323 8.79 15.31 16.48
C ASP A 323 8.18 13.91 16.30
N GLU A 324 6.92 13.81 15.86
CA GLU A 324 6.29 12.54 15.54
C GLU A 324 7.03 11.81 14.42
N PHE A 325 7.39 12.54 13.36
CA PHE A 325 8.12 11.99 12.23
C PHE A 325 9.50 11.44 12.65
N ASN A 326 10.24 12.20 13.46
CA ASN A 326 11.58 11.82 13.92
C ASN A 326 11.56 10.68 14.94
N SER A 327 10.53 10.60 15.78
CA SER A 327 10.41 9.57 16.81
C SER A 327 9.84 8.24 16.30
N ASN A 328 9.19 8.21 15.13
CA ASN A 328 8.50 7.01 14.64
C ASN A 328 8.98 6.55 13.25
N ARG A 329 9.66 5.40 13.22
CA ARG A 329 10.16 4.78 11.98
C ARG A 329 9.04 4.42 10.99
N GLU A 330 7.86 4.04 11.50
CA GLU A 330 6.72 3.66 10.65
C GLU A 330 6.19 4.88 9.88
N PHE A 331 6.24 6.07 10.47
CA PHE A 331 5.86 7.31 9.80
C PHE A 331 6.85 7.68 8.70
N ARG A 332 8.15 7.57 8.97
CA ARG A 332 9.19 7.83 7.95
C ARG A 332 9.11 6.87 6.77
N LYS A 333 8.97 5.58 7.04
CA LYS A 333 8.78 4.54 6.02
C LYS A 333 7.53 4.80 5.18
N THR A 334 6.40 5.09 5.83
CA THR A 334 5.13 5.40 5.15
C THR A 334 5.28 6.63 4.28
N ALA A 335 5.88 7.70 4.79
CA ALA A 335 6.11 8.92 4.06
C ALA A 335 7.00 8.72 2.82
N SER A 336 8.08 7.93 2.95
CA SER A 336 8.95 7.59 1.82
C SER A 336 8.22 6.83 0.70
N VAL A 337 7.41 5.82 1.05
CA VAL A 337 6.65 5.06 0.04
C VAL A 337 5.52 5.90 -0.55
N MET A 338 4.73 6.59 0.28
CA MET A 338 3.58 7.36 -0.19
C MET A 338 4.00 8.55 -1.06
N LYS A 339 5.12 9.21 -0.75
CA LYS A 339 5.68 10.30 -1.57
C LYS A 339 5.99 9.82 -2.99
N LEU A 340 6.71 8.71 -3.12
CA LEU A 340 7.06 8.14 -4.42
C LEU A 340 5.82 7.70 -5.21
N VAL A 341 4.87 7.04 -4.57
CA VAL A 341 3.69 6.48 -5.25
C VAL A 341 2.70 7.57 -5.66
N LEU A 342 2.36 8.50 -4.76
CA LEU A 342 1.37 9.55 -5.03
C LEU A 342 1.91 10.68 -5.92
N SER A 343 3.23 10.84 -6.03
CA SER A 343 3.84 11.75 -7.01
C SER A 343 4.02 11.12 -8.40
N GLY A 344 3.60 9.87 -8.60
CA GLY A 344 3.75 9.15 -9.88
C GLY A 344 5.18 8.66 -10.17
N TYR A 345 6.09 8.74 -9.20
CA TYR A 345 7.46 8.26 -9.35
C TYR A 345 7.56 6.74 -9.23
N ALA A 346 6.66 6.13 -8.46
CA ALA A 346 6.47 4.69 -8.36
C ALA A 346 5.05 4.29 -8.78
N GLY A 347 4.89 3.20 -9.56
CA GLY A 347 3.58 2.73 -10.01
C GLY A 347 2.71 2.19 -8.86
N ALA A 348 3.33 1.49 -7.91
CA ALA A 348 2.67 1.02 -6.69
C ALA A 348 3.67 0.82 -5.55
N GLY A 349 3.19 0.76 -4.31
CA GLY A 349 4.02 0.62 -3.11
C GLY A 349 3.50 -0.40 -2.08
N THR A 350 4.41 -1.18 -1.47
CA THR A 350 4.11 -2.01 -0.29
C THR A 350 4.76 -1.46 0.99
N ILE A 351 3.94 -1.21 2.02
CA ILE A 351 4.38 -0.84 3.36
C ILE A 351 4.14 -2.03 4.29
N THR A 352 5.20 -2.65 4.79
CA THR A 352 5.13 -3.77 5.73
C THR A 352 5.28 -3.26 7.14
N MET A 353 4.33 -3.59 8.02
CA MET A 353 4.37 -3.25 9.44
C MET A 353 4.40 -4.55 10.25
N GLY A 354 5.34 -4.66 11.21
CA GLY A 354 5.49 -5.84 12.06
C GLY A 354 4.90 -5.66 13.47
N GLY A 355 4.80 -6.77 14.21
CA GLY A 355 4.27 -6.79 15.58
C GLY A 355 2.76 -6.92 15.65
N TYR A 356 2.14 -7.60 14.69
CA TYR A 356 0.69 -7.87 14.67
C TYR A 356 0.31 -9.23 15.26
N ASP A 357 1.29 -9.98 15.78
CA ASP A 357 1.07 -11.16 16.60
C ASP A 357 0.62 -10.72 18.00
N TYR A 358 -0.70 -10.74 18.24
CA TYR A 358 -1.24 -10.18 19.48
C TYR A 358 -1.29 -11.15 20.66
N HIS A 359 -0.54 -12.26 20.64
CA HIS A 359 -0.54 -13.20 21.78
C HIS A 359 0.32 -12.71 22.95
N THR A 360 0.15 -11.45 23.32
CA THR A 360 0.82 -10.81 24.46
C THR A 360 0.12 -11.10 25.78
N GLY A 361 -1.08 -11.67 25.76
CA GLY A 361 -1.92 -11.92 26.95
C GLY A 361 -2.56 -10.67 27.52
N GLU A 362 -2.72 -9.63 26.69
CA GLU A 362 -3.43 -8.38 26.95
C GLU A 362 -3.95 -7.78 25.62
N ARG A 363 -4.81 -6.76 25.67
CA ARG A 363 -5.45 -6.16 24.47
C ARG A 363 -4.74 -4.90 23.97
N GLY A 364 -4.14 -4.15 24.89
CA GLY A 364 -3.57 -2.82 24.66
C GLY A 364 -2.44 -2.78 23.63
N THR A 365 -1.56 -3.79 23.55
CA THR A 365 -0.51 -3.81 22.50
C THR A 365 -1.16 -3.84 21.12
N GLY A 366 -2.15 -4.70 20.89
CA GLY A 366 -2.86 -4.77 19.62
C GLY A 366 -3.55 -3.46 19.26
N GLU A 367 -4.27 -2.85 20.22
CA GLU A 367 -4.92 -1.55 20.01
C GLU A 367 -3.95 -0.44 19.61
N ARG A 368 -2.75 -0.39 20.22
CA ARG A 368 -1.72 0.61 19.88
C ARG A 368 -1.06 0.37 18.53
N ARG A 369 -0.94 -0.90 18.11
CA ARG A 369 -0.42 -1.28 16.79
C ARG A 369 -1.43 -0.93 15.70
N ASP A 370 -2.70 -1.25 15.93
CA ASP A 370 -3.79 -0.87 15.04
C ASP A 370 -3.88 0.65 14.89
N GLU A 371 -3.78 1.39 16.00
CA GLU A 371 -3.76 2.86 15.93
C GLU A 371 -2.58 3.40 15.13
N GLN A 372 -1.39 2.82 15.28
CA GLN A 372 -0.21 3.20 14.48
C GLN A 372 -0.39 2.86 12.99
N ALA A 373 -0.99 1.71 12.66
CA ALA A 373 -1.33 1.34 11.29
C ALA A 373 -2.32 2.34 10.70
N GLY A 374 -3.38 2.66 11.46
CA GLY A 374 -4.39 3.65 11.09
C GLY A 374 -3.78 5.02 10.81
N ARG A 375 -2.82 5.46 11.64
CA ARG A 375 -2.08 6.72 11.42
C ARG A 375 -1.39 6.74 10.07
N CYS A 376 -0.76 5.64 9.68
CA CYS A 376 -0.08 5.49 8.40
C CYS A 376 -1.06 5.42 7.23
N MET A 377 -2.16 4.67 7.37
CA MET A 377 -3.21 4.58 6.36
C MET A 377 -3.85 5.95 6.11
N GLY A 378 -4.19 6.67 7.19
CA GLY A 378 -4.74 8.02 7.12
C GLY A 378 -3.77 9.03 6.51
N ALA A 379 -2.46 8.89 6.75
CA ALA A 379 -1.45 9.73 6.13
C ALA A 379 -1.40 9.55 4.60
N CYS A 380 -1.51 8.32 4.10
CA CYS A 380 -1.60 8.08 2.65
C CYS A 380 -2.84 8.74 2.04
N LEU A 381 -4.01 8.63 2.69
CA LEU A 381 -5.26 9.23 2.23
C LEU A 381 -5.20 10.77 2.25
N GLU A 382 -4.67 11.34 3.34
CA GLU A 382 -4.54 12.79 3.49
C GLU A 382 -3.51 13.37 2.53
N TYR A 383 -2.39 12.68 2.30
CA TYR A 383 -1.41 13.12 1.32
C TYR A 383 -2.00 13.10 -0.09
N ALA A 384 -2.72 12.02 -0.45
CA ALA A 384 -3.45 11.95 -1.71
C ALA A 384 -4.44 13.12 -1.88
N ALA A 385 -5.12 13.52 -0.81
CA ALA A 385 -5.99 14.68 -0.83
C ALA A 385 -5.25 16.00 -1.05
N ARG A 386 -4.12 16.20 -0.35
CA ARG A 386 -3.29 17.41 -0.46
C ARG A 386 -2.67 17.58 -1.84
N VAL A 387 -2.30 16.48 -2.50
CA VAL A 387 -1.77 16.51 -3.87
C VAL A 387 -2.83 16.34 -4.97
N GLY A 388 -4.12 16.22 -4.60
CA GLY A 388 -5.22 16.11 -5.56
C GLY A 388 -5.25 14.81 -6.36
N MET A 389 -4.69 13.72 -5.83
CA MET A 389 -4.59 12.43 -6.52
C MET A 389 -5.58 11.41 -5.97
N PRO A 390 -6.26 10.60 -6.81
CA PRO A 390 -6.99 9.44 -6.31
C PRO A 390 -6.02 8.41 -5.72
N LEU A 391 -6.52 7.54 -4.83
CA LEU A 391 -5.70 6.48 -4.23
C LEU A 391 -6.57 5.24 -3.99
N MET A 392 -6.06 4.06 -4.35
CA MET A 392 -6.53 2.79 -3.79
C MET A 392 -5.54 2.30 -2.74
N LEU A 393 -6.01 2.19 -1.50
CA LEU A 393 -5.25 1.71 -0.36
C LEU A 393 -5.76 0.34 0.06
N TYR A 394 -4.93 -0.69 -0.03
CA TYR A 394 -5.30 -2.08 0.31
C TYR A 394 -4.62 -2.52 1.61
N VAL A 395 -5.35 -3.16 2.52
CA VAL A 395 -4.83 -3.63 3.81
C VAL A 395 -5.11 -5.12 3.95
N PHE A 396 -4.05 -5.87 4.23
CA PHE A 396 -4.13 -7.29 4.47
C PHE A 396 -3.19 -7.69 5.60
N SER A 397 -3.45 -8.86 6.16
CA SER A 397 -2.60 -9.45 7.19
C SER A 397 -2.36 -10.92 6.92
N ASP A 398 -1.20 -11.38 7.34
CA ASP A 398 -0.85 -12.79 7.34
C ASP A 398 -1.48 -13.48 8.56
N GLY A 399 -2.67 -14.04 8.38
CA GLY A 399 -3.46 -14.65 9.45
C GLY A 399 -4.47 -13.69 10.09
N SER A 400 -5.10 -14.15 11.18
CA SER A 400 -5.96 -13.31 12.02
C SER A 400 -6.05 -13.88 13.43
N VAL A 401 -6.69 -13.16 14.34
CA VAL A 401 -6.79 -13.50 15.77
C VAL A 401 -8.23 -13.72 16.20
N SER A 402 -8.39 -14.35 17.35
CA SER A 402 -9.66 -14.45 18.06
C SER A 402 -9.49 -14.25 19.57
N SER A 403 -10.58 -13.81 20.21
CA SER A 403 -10.69 -13.65 21.65
C SER A 403 -11.53 -14.78 22.26
N ASN A 404 -11.23 -15.13 23.51
CA ASN A 404 -12.05 -16.01 24.33
C ASN A 404 -13.03 -15.24 25.25
N GLY A 405 -13.14 -13.92 25.06
CA GLY A 405 -14.06 -13.05 25.80
C GLY A 405 -13.54 -12.55 27.15
N ARG A 406 -12.30 -12.90 27.56
CA ARG A 406 -11.68 -12.30 28.74
C ARG A 406 -11.41 -10.82 28.48
N ILE A 407 -11.98 -9.94 29.31
CA ILE A 407 -11.88 -8.49 29.12
C ILE A 407 -10.57 -7.94 29.67
N ASP A 408 -10.00 -6.97 28.95
CA ASP A 408 -8.94 -6.10 29.41
C ASP A 408 -9.45 -4.68 29.71
N ASP A 409 -9.83 -4.46 30.98
CA ASP A 409 -10.33 -3.19 31.50
C ASP A 409 -9.23 -2.12 31.70
N SER A 410 -8.00 -2.36 31.25
CA SER A 410 -6.98 -1.31 31.26
C SER A 410 -7.35 -0.20 30.28
N MET A 411 -6.82 1.01 30.49
CA MET A 411 -7.06 2.14 29.59
C MET A 411 -6.66 1.81 28.14
N ASP A 412 -5.53 1.11 27.96
CA ASP A 412 -5.04 0.67 26.65
C ASP A 412 -5.87 -0.49 26.08
N GLY A 413 -6.40 -1.37 26.93
CA GLY A 413 -7.26 -2.49 26.54
C GLY A 413 -8.70 -2.10 26.19
N ARG A 414 -9.12 -0.88 26.57
CA ARG A 414 -10.39 -0.24 26.21
C ARG A 414 -11.64 -1.04 26.59
N GLY A 415 -11.54 -1.92 27.58
CA GLY A 415 -12.66 -2.79 27.97
C GLY A 415 -13.00 -3.85 26.92
N LYS A 416 -12.10 -4.15 25.99
CA LYS A 416 -12.30 -5.15 24.94
C LYS A 416 -11.72 -6.51 25.31
N GLY A 417 -12.07 -7.53 24.53
CA GLY A 417 -11.57 -8.89 24.72
C GLY A 417 -10.07 -9.00 24.39
N GLU A 418 -9.32 -9.65 25.29
CA GLU A 418 -7.92 -10.06 25.11
C GLU A 418 -7.81 -11.00 23.90
N TRP A 419 -6.73 -10.88 23.12
CA TRP A 419 -6.43 -11.81 22.03
C TRP A 419 -5.79 -13.07 22.61
N THR A 420 -6.32 -14.24 22.24
CA THR A 420 -5.96 -15.51 22.89
C THR A 420 -5.47 -16.59 21.96
N GLY A 421 -5.51 -16.35 20.65
CA GLY A 421 -4.94 -17.27 19.67
C GLY A 421 -5.33 -16.91 18.24
N ASP A 422 -4.60 -17.47 17.29
CA ASP A 422 -4.85 -17.24 15.88
C ASP A 422 -6.10 -17.96 15.39
N ASN A 423 -6.74 -17.37 14.39
CA ASN A 423 -7.96 -17.89 13.81
C ASN A 423 -8.15 -17.46 12.36
N GLN A 424 -7.76 -18.32 11.43
CA GLN A 424 -7.99 -18.11 9.99
C GLN A 424 -9.47 -17.88 9.62
N GLN A 425 -10.42 -18.30 10.47
CA GLN A 425 -11.85 -18.14 10.20
C GLN A 425 -12.35 -16.72 10.46
N THR A 426 -11.58 -15.87 11.15
CA THR A 426 -11.92 -14.46 11.38
C THR A 426 -11.17 -13.51 10.43
N ALA A 427 -10.35 -14.06 9.54
CA ALA A 427 -9.55 -13.29 8.60
C ALA A 427 -10.40 -12.52 7.59
N ALA A 428 -9.93 -11.32 7.29
CA ALA A 428 -10.48 -10.44 6.28
C ALA A 428 -9.36 -9.54 5.75
N SER A 429 -9.59 -8.95 4.59
CA SER A 429 -8.82 -7.82 4.10
C SER A 429 -9.78 -6.71 3.72
N PHE A 430 -9.30 -5.48 3.59
CA PHE A 430 -10.15 -4.38 3.12
C PHE A 430 -9.35 -3.43 2.26
N PHE A 431 -10.05 -2.60 1.52
CA PHE A 431 -9.44 -1.47 0.84
C PHE A 431 -10.29 -0.22 1.00
N LEU A 432 -9.60 0.91 0.97
CA LEU A 432 -10.18 2.25 0.93
C LEU A 432 -9.83 2.87 -0.42
N VAL A 433 -10.75 3.64 -0.97
CA VAL A 433 -10.57 4.40 -2.20
C VAL A 433 -10.86 5.86 -1.89
N TYR A 434 -9.84 6.71 -2.08
CA TYR A 434 -9.99 8.16 -2.07
C TYR A 434 -10.15 8.67 -3.51
N ASN A 435 -11.10 9.58 -3.72
CA ASN A 435 -11.29 10.25 -4.99
C ASN A 435 -11.41 11.77 -4.79
N PRO A 436 -10.50 12.58 -5.37
CA PRO A 436 -10.53 14.04 -5.22
C PRO A 436 -11.79 14.68 -5.80
N ALA A 437 -12.48 14.03 -6.74
CA ALA A 437 -13.73 14.52 -7.31
C ALA A 437 -14.96 14.27 -6.41
N GLY A 438 -14.79 13.60 -5.27
CA GLY A 438 -15.85 13.24 -4.33
C GLY A 438 -15.98 11.73 -4.13
N ARG A 439 -16.75 11.32 -3.10
CA ARG A 439 -16.84 9.92 -2.66
C ARG A 439 -17.05 8.95 -3.82
N PRO A 440 -16.25 7.88 -3.94
CA PRO A 440 -16.49 6.81 -4.91
C PRO A 440 -17.92 6.26 -4.77
N THR A 441 -18.60 5.99 -5.90
CA THR A 441 -19.98 5.48 -5.86
C THR A 441 -19.96 3.98 -5.55
N PRO A 442 -20.49 3.55 -4.39
CA PRO A 442 -20.45 2.15 -3.98
C PRO A 442 -21.50 1.34 -4.75
N ILE A 443 -21.08 0.20 -5.28
CA ILE A 443 -21.96 -0.91 -5.65
C ILE A 443 -22.20 -1.78 -4.41
N ARG A 444 -21.14 -2.05 -3.65
CA ARG A 444 -21.18 -2.80 -2.38
C ARG A 444 -19.94 -2.50 -1.54
N ARG A 445 -20.09 -2.61 -0.22
CA ARG A 445 -19.00 -2.43 0.76
C ARG A 445 -18.52 -3.72 1.41
N GLN A 446 -19.08 -4.85 0.99
CA GLN A 446 -18.71 -6.17 1.48
C GLN A 446 -18.68 -7.15 0.31
N ILE A 447 -17.61 -7.94 0.23
CA ILE A 447 -17.44 -9.05 -0.71
C ILE A 447 -17.27 -10.33 0.11
N GLY A 448 -18.10 -11.34 -0.17
CA GLY A 448 -18.27 -12.48 0.72
C GLY A 448 -18.95 -12.09 2.05
N PHE A 449 -19.02 -13.01 3.00
CA PHE A 449 -19.62 -12.73 4.31
C PHE A 449 -19.14 -13.70 5.40
N MET A 450 -19.42 -13.35 6.66
CA MET A 450 -19.26 -14.23 7.81
C MET A 450 -20.58 -14.89 8.19
N ARG A 451 -20.51 -16.11 8.73
CA ARG A 451 -21.60 -16.74 9.46
C ARG A 451 -21.84 -16.00 10.78
N SER A 452 -22.98 -16.28 11.42
CA SER A 452 -23.39 -15.63 12.66
C SER A 452 -22.38 -15.74 13.82
N ASP A 453 -21.48 -16.73 13.78
CA ASP A 453 -20.42 -17.01 14.75
C ASP A 453 -19.07 -16.33 14.40
N ALA A 454 -19.07 -15.39 13.45
CA ALA A 454 -17.87 -14.73 12.94
C ALA A 454 -16.86 -15.68 12.26
N SER A 455 -17.33 -16.78 11.67
CA SER A 455 -16.52 -17.62 10.79
C SER A 455 -16.79 -17.26 9.33
N VAL A 456 -15.76 -17.06 8.51
CA VAL A 456 -15.90 -16.81 7.06
C VAL A 456 -16.73 -17.92 6.41
N GLU A 457 -17.76 -17.55 5.63
CA GLU A 457 -18.48 -18.49 4.78
C GLU A 457 -17.65 -18.76 3.52
N THR A 458 -17.05 -19.94 3.41
CA THR A 458 -16.09 -20.28 2.36
C THR A 458 -16.70 -20.37 0.97
N ALA A 459 -18.02 -20.57 0.88
CA ALA A 459 -18.76 -20.56 -0.38
C ALA A 459 -19.27 -19.16 -0.78
N SER A 460 -19.01 -18.12 0.04
CA SER A 460 -19.59 -16.78 -0.18
C SER A 460 -18.98 -16.01 -1.34
N SER A 461 -17.72 -16.30 -1.70
CA SER A 461 -17.04 -15.74 -2.86
C SER A 461 -15.79 -16.57 -3.20
N PRO A 462 -15.22 -16.46 -4.41
CA PRO A 462 -13.92 -17.05 -4.73
C PRO A 462 -12.81 -16.59 -3.74
N ALA A 463 -12.83 -15.33 -3.32
CA ALA A 463 -11.85 -14.79 -2.37
C ALA A 463 -11.93 -15.45 -0.97
N ALA A 464 -13.10 -15.98 -0.58
CA ALA A 464 -13.35 -16.46 0.77
C ALA A 464 -12.46 -17.64 1.20
N ASN A 465 -12.01 -18.46 0.26
CA ASN A 465 -11.30 -19.69 0.55
C ASN A 465 -9.98 -19.87 -0.23
N ASN A 466 -9.54 -18.85 -0.96
CA ASN A 466 -8.30 -18.92 -1.73
C ASN A 466 -7.62 -17.53 -1.83
N VAL A 467 -6.43 -17.42 -1.23
CA VAL A 467 -5.67 -16.15 -1.18
C VAL A 467 -5.29 -15.65 -2.59
N ASN A 468 -5.02 -16.53 -3.56
CA ASN A 468 -4.77 -16.09 -4.94
C ASN A 468 -6.01 -15.45 -5.56
N GLN A 469 -7.20 -15.99 -5.27
CA GLN A 469 -8.48 -15.44 -5.73
C GLN A 469 -8.84 -14.16 -4.98
N LEU A 470 -8.42 -14.01 -3.71
CA LEU A 470 -8.47 -12.74 -3.01
C LEU A 470 -7.64 -11.67 -3.74
N VAL A 471 -6.37 -11.97 -4.08
CA VAL A 471 -5.54 -11.02 -4.85
C VAL A 471 -6.18 -10.69 -6.19
N GLN A 472 -6.66 -11.69 -6.92
CA GLN A 472 -7.37 -11.46 -8.18
C GLN A 472 -8.60 -10.57 -8.00
N THR A 473 -9.34 -10.71 -6.90
CA THR A 473 -10.49 -9.84 -6.56
C THR A 473 -10.06 -8.40 -6.35
N VAL A 474 -8.91 -8.17 -5.69
CA VAL A 474 -8.32 -6.83 -5.54
C VAL A 474 -7.93 -6.25 -6.90
N LEU A 475 -7.29 -7.05 -7.76
CA LEU A 475 -6.90 -6.64 -9.11
C LEU A 475 -8.11 -6.31 -9.99
N LEU A 476 -9.19 -7.09 -9.90
CA LEU A 476 -10.45 -6.82 -10.58
C LEU A 476 -11.04 -5.48 -10.13
N ASN A 477 -11.06 -5.22 -8.82
CA ASN A 477 -11.52 -3.94 -8.28
C ASN A 477 -10.65 -2.78 -8.74
N TYR A 478 -9.32 -2.95 -8.77
CA TYR A 478 -8.41 -1.94 -9.30
C TYR A 478 -8.71 -1.63 -10.77
N MET A 479 -8.88 -2.64 -11.63
CA MET A 479 -9.27 -2.43 -13.03
C MET A 479 -10.66 -1.78 -13.16
N ALA A 480 -11.61 -2.15 -12.31
CA ALA A 480 -12.95 -1.57 -12.29
C ALA A 480 -12.93 -0.06 -11.96
N LEU A 481 -12.03 0.39 -11.08
CA LEU A 481 -11.82 1.82 -10.82
C LEU A 481 -11.40 2.62 -12.06
N HIS A 482 -10.89 1.95 -13.09
CA HIS A 482 -10.49 2.55 -14.37
C HIS A 482 -11.50 2.27 -15.50
N GLY A 483 -12.59 1.54 -15.23
CA GLY A 483 -13.53 1.08 -16.27
C GLY A 483 -12.99 -0.05 -17.16
N GLU A 484 -11.93 -0.73 -16.73
CA GLU A 484 -11.21 -1.76 -17.51
C GLU A 484 -11.59 -3.19 -17.14
N GLN A 485 -12.56 -3.41 -16.25
CA GLN A 485 -12.93 -4.74 -15.74
C GLN A 485 -13.28 -5.76 -16.83
N ALA A 486 -13.77 -5.31 -17.99
CA ALA A 486 -14.07 -6.19 -19.13
C ALA A 486 -12.83 -6.89 -19.69
N ASP A 487 -11.64 -6.29 -19.53
CA ASP A 487 -10.36 -6.84 -19.98
C ASP A 487 -9.70 -7.76 -18.94
N PHE A 488 -10.34 -7.97 -17.78
CA PHE A 488 -9.73 -8.76 -16.70
C PHE A 488 -9.39 -10.18 -17.17
N GLY A 489 -10.29 -10.84 -17.90
CA GLY A 489 -10.11 -12.20 -18.38
C GLY A 489 -8.99 -12.36 -19.41
N SER A 490 -8.78 -11.37 -20.27
CA SER A 490 -7.69 -11.36 -21.25
C SER A 490 -6.36 -11.04 -20.59
N ARG A 491 -6.34 -10.07 -19.68
CA ARG A 491 -5.13 -9.59 -19.00
C ARG A 491 -4.62 -10.59 -17.97
N PHE A 492 -5.51 -11.26 -17.24
CA PHE A 492 -5.19 -12.29 -16.23
C PHE A 492 -5.71 -13.67 -16.65
N SER A 493 -5.25 -14.14 -17.80
CA SER A 493 -5.61 -15.47 -18.30
C SER A 493 -5.38 -16.58 -17.26
N GLY A 494 -6.36 -17.45 -17.09
CA GLY A 494 -6.35 -18.50 -16.06
C GLY A 494 -6.75 -18.04 -14.65
N HIS A 495 -7.33 -16.84 -14.50
CA HIS A 495 -7.89 -16.40 -13.22
C HIS A 495 -9.02 -17.32 -12.71
N GLY A 496 -9.22 -17.36 -11.39
CA GLY A 496 -10.18 -18.22 -10.71
C GLY A 496 -11.48 -17.55 -10.28
N LEU A 497 -11.79 -16.35 -10.80
CA LEU A 497 -12.96 -15.55 -10.39
C LEU A 497 -14.29 -15.95 -11.06
N GLY A 498 -14.29 -16.95 -11.93
CA GLY A 498 -15.48 -17.37 -12.68
C GLY A 498 -15.79 -16.47 -13.87
N ASN A 499 -17.03 -16.54 -14.36
CA ASN A 499 -17.48 -15.82 -15.55
C ASN A 499 -17.74 -14.31 -15.26
N GLY A 500 -18.13 -13.54 -16.27
CA GLY A 500 -18.42 -12.11 -16.13
C GLY A 500 -19.44 -11.80 -15.02
N THR A 501 -20.52 -12.57 -14.92
CA THR A 501 -21.52 -12.38 -13.85
C THR A 501 -20.93 -12.63 -12.46
N SER A 502 -20.08 -13.64 -12.29
CA SER A 502 -19.35 -13.86 -11.03
C SER A 502 -18.43 -12.68 -10.72
N GLN A 503 -17.71 -12.15 -11.71
CA GLN A 503 -16.83 -10.98 -11.54
C GLN A 503 -17.61 -9.72 -11.16
N ASP A 504 -18.76 -9.46 -11.79
CA ASP A 504 -19.62 -8.33 -11.46
C ASP A 504 -20.11 -8.36 -10.01
N SER A 505 -20.23 -9.56 -9.41
CA SER A 505 -20.58 -9.74 -8.00
C SER A 505 -19.43 -9.43 -7.01
N LEU A 506 -18.22 -9.22 -7.54
CA LEU A 506 -16.99 -8.95 -6.76
C LEU A 506 -16.52 -7.48 -6.87
N ILE A 507 -17.13 -6.66 -7.70
CA ILE A 507 -16.76 -5.24 -7.86
C ILE A 507 -17.42 -4.37 -6.79
N ALA A 508 -16.65 -3.61 -6.03
CA ALA A 508 -17.14 -2.78 -4.93
C ALA A 508 -17.64 -1.40 -5.39
N PHE A 509 -17.02 -0.83 -6.44
CA PHE A 509 -17.24 0.55 -6.86
C PHE A 509 -17.44 0.66 -8.37
N SER A 510 -18.19 1.68 -8.80
CA SER A 510 -18.11 2.13 -10.19
C SER A 510 -16.72 2.69 -10.48
N ASN A 511 -16.42 2.95 -11.76
CA ASN A 511 -15.16 3.55 -12.13
C ASN A 511 -15.02 4.97 -11.54
N VAL A 512 -13.79 5.30 -11.14
CA VAL A 512 -13.37 6.62 -10.66
C VAL A 512 -12.75 7.41 -11.80
N VAL A 513 -12.03 6.73 -12.71
CA VAL A 513 -11.44 7.31 -13.92
C VAL A 513 -11.81 6.49 -15.15
N ASN A 514 -11.56 7.02 -16.35
CA ASN A 514 -11.74 6.33 -17.63
C ASN A 514 -10.37 5.97 -18.21
N GLY A 515 -9.85 4.80 -17.85
CA GLY A 515 -8.53 4.33 -18.27
C GLY A 515 -7.40 4.92 -17.44
N THR A 516 -7.21 6.23 -17.48
CA THR A 516 -6.18 6.97 -16.74
C THR A 516 -6.78 8.17 -16.02
N ILE A 517 -6.05 8.70 -15.03
CA ILE A 517 -6.36 9.98 -14.41
C ILE A 517 -6.32 11.05 -15.50
N GLY A 518 -7.47 11.68 -15.76
CA GLY A 518 -7.55 12.79 -16.71
C GLY A 518 -6.94 14.05 -16.10
N ASN A 519 -6.23 14.83 -16.93
CA ASN A 519 -5.89 16.22 -16.60
C ASN A 519 -7.14 17.09 -16.52
#